data_AF-A0A653JFE5-F1
#
_entry.id   AF-A0A653JFE5-F1
#
_cell.length_a   1.000
_cell.length_b   1.000
_cell.length_c   1.000
_cell.angle_alpha   90.00
_cell.angle_beta   90.00
_cell.angle_gamma   90.00
#
_symmetry.space_group_name_H-M   'P 1'
#
loop_
_entity.id
_entity.type
_entity.pdbx_description
1 polymer ?
#
loop_
_entity_poly.entity_id
_entity_poly.type
_entity_poly.pdbx_seq_one_letter_code
_entity_poly.pdbx_strand_id
1 'polypeptide(L)'
;MTKFNKIAIINTGWSDDFQGAEVKGDFGYLDGRVGHEKFNFLPDSEGIFYGYAPPLGGSSSPPMPEDPAGWLVFFVSKKPGKAGLYLVGWYEDANFERGYETRPDADKLELDSDGGRFGYTVSSHNARHVPLLMRKRKVRGDNLKRSYAYLRGGNDDDAWRKDMAQQLLRYRNEILAEFTAVEQGDTEANVTFCVDATRRKLIEDRAVEIVKQHYAKWTCESKEADKCGYDLLFSKKTGEVMHVEVKGTSLPDPCFFITEKERSYAEKHSHNDTRARQARDGKWRPLWKLAVVPDALGKNPKPHIYTFAEMNRAFDLDCYAFRGKLKDN
;
A
#
# COMPACT_ATOMS: atom_id res chain seq x y z
N MET A 1 -28.48 12.95 8.86
CA MET A 1 -28.55 11.98 9.98
C MET A 1 -27.57 10.86 9.70
N THR A 2 -26.61 10.58 10.59
CA THR A 2 -25.46 9.70 10.26
C THR A 2 -25.82 8.21 10.41
N LYS A 3 -25.66 7.45 9.32
CA LYS A 3 -26.09 6.05 9.08
C LYS A 3 -25.49 4.97 9.99
N PHE A 4 -24.51 5.30 10.84
CA PHE A 4 -23.73 4.32 11.60
C PHE A 4 -24.02 4.38 13.10
N ASN A 5 -24.66 3.32 13.61
CA ASN A 5 -25.01 3.14 15.02
C ASN A 5 -23.90 2.49 15.85
N LYS A 6 -22.98 1.77 15.19
CA LYS A 6 -21.81 1.12 15.80
C LYS A 6 -20.54 1.68 15.18
N ILE A 7 -19.70 2.30 16.00
CA ILE A 7 -18.45 2.92 15.54
C ILE A 7 -17.35 2.60 16.55
N ALA A 8 -16.23 2.09 16.07
CA ALA A 8 -15.03 1.87 16.87
C ALA A 8 -13.85 2.64 16.28
N ILE A 9 -12.85 2.89 17.12
CA ILE A 9 -11.55 3.42 16.72
C ILE A 9 -10.45 2.52 17.27
N ILE A 10 -9.47 2.20 16.43
CA ILE A 10 -8.28 1.44 16.77
C ILE A 10 -7.07 2.33 16.54
N ASN A 11 -6.24 2.47 17.57
CA ASN A 11 -4.93 3.08 17.49
C ASN A 11 -3.90 2.01 17.11
N THR A 12 -3.39 2.11 15.89
CA THR A 12 -2.42 1.18 15.31
C THR A 12 -1.08 1.85 15.12
N GLY A 13 0.00 1.07 15.06
CA GLY A 13 1.29 1.49 14.55
C GLY A 13 1.20 2.02 13.11
N TRP A 14 2.09 2.94 12.79
CA TRP A 14 2.17 3.64 11.53
C TRP A 14 2.91 2.81 10.50
N SER A 15 2.26 2.50 9.38
CA SER A 15 2.93 2.05 8.16
C SER A 15 2.62 3.02 7.03
N ASP A 16 3.57 3.20 6.12
CA ASP A 16 3.36 4.06 4.96
C ASP A 16 2.33 3.44 4.00
N ASP A 17 2.31 2.10 3.86
CA ASP A 17 1.43 1.38 2.93
C ASP A 17 0.45 0.38 3.58
N PHE A 18 0.72 -0.11 4.79
CA PHE A 18 -0.02 -1.21 5.44
C PHE A 18 -0.23 -2.45 4.54
N GLN A 19 0.70 -2.71 3.63
CA GLN A 19 0.71 -3.82 2.67
C GLN A 19 2.01 -4.63 2.73
N GLY A 20 2.86 -4.38 3.73
CA GLY A 20 4.17 -5.01 3.82
C GLY A 20 5.34 -4.07 4.08
N ALA A 21 5.11 -2.76 4.22
CA ALA A 21 6.15 -1.86 4.74
C ALA A 21 6.31 -1.96 6.26
N GLU A 22 7.47 -1.55 6.76
CA GLU A 22 7.82 -1.48 8.19
C GLU A 22 6.77 -0.68 8.99
N VAL A 23 6.39 -1.19 10.15
CA VAL A 23 5.45 -0.54 11.09
C VAL A 23 6.21 0.19 12.19
N LYS A 24 5.80 1.42 12.54
CA LYS A 24 6.41 2.27 13.56
C LYS A 24 5.38 2.75 14.57
N GLY A 25 5.62 2.57 15.86
CA GLY A 25 4.72 3.07 16.92
C GLY A 25 5.45 3.38 18.21
N ASP A 26 4.82 4.14 19.11
CA ASP A 26 5.34 4.48 20.45
C ASP A 26 5.10 3.37 21.48
N PHE A 27 4.54 2.22 21.07
CA PHE A 27 4.37 1.08 21.96
C PHE A 27 5.75 0.46 22.20
N GLY A 28 6.19 0.42 23.47
CA GLY A 28 7.53 -0.04 23.88
C GLY A 28 7.92 -1.48 23.51
N TYR A 29 7.14 -2.17 22.68
CA TYR A 29 7.40 -3.50 22.14
C TYR A 29 8.03 -3.49 20.73
N LEU A 30 8.12 -2.33 20.04
CA LEU A 30 8.54 -2.24 18.63
C LEU A 30 10.05 -1.96 18.41
N ASP A 31 10.89 -2.50 19.29
CA ASP A 31 12.36 -2.46 19.14
C ASP A 31 12.82 -3.58 18.17
N GLY A 32 12.76 -3.31 16.87
CA GLY A 32 13.20 -4.25 15.82
C GLY A 32 12.23 -5.39 15.49
N ARG A 33 10.98 -5.34 15.98
CA ARG A 33 9.96 -6.37 15.76
C ARG A 33 8.99 -6.02 14.63
N VAL A 34 8.51 -7.03 13.90
CA VAL A 34 7.51 -6.87 12.83
C VAL A 34 6.14 -6.70 13.47
N GLY A 35 5.56 -5.50 13.38
CA GLY A 35 4.23 -5.23 13.94
C GLY A 35 3.13 -5.96 13.16
N HIS A 36 2.18 -6.57 13.86
CA HIS A 36 1.04 -7.30 13.27
C HIS A 36 0.13 -6.42 12.40
N GLU A 37 0.25 -5.12 12.58
CA GLU A 37 -0.46 -4.06 11.88
C GLU A 37 -0.02 -3.91 10.42
N LYS A 38 1.12 -4.52 10.06
CA LYS A 38 1.80 -4.43 8.77
C LYS A 38 0.89 -4.70 7.57
N PHE A 39 -0.14 -5.51 7.77
CA PHE A 39 -1.05 -5.97 6.72
C PHE A 39 -2.51 -5.55 6.98
N ASN A 40 -2.76 -4.53 7.81
CA ASN A 40 -4.10 -4.04 8.14
C ASN A 40 -4.94 -3.61 6.93
N PHE A 41 -4.38 -3.49 5.72
CA PHE A 41 -5.15 -3.18 4.52
C PHE A 41 -4.74 -4.05 3.32
N LEU A 42 -4.14 -5.21 3.59
CA LEU A 42 -3.84 -6.22 2.57
C LEU A 42 -4.97 -7.27 2.56
N PRO A 43 -5.78 -7.37 1.49
CA PRO A 43 -6.83 -8.40 1.43
C PRO A 43 -6.21 -9.79 1.22
N ASP A 44 -6.98 -10.84 1.52
CA ASP A 44 -6.66 -12.20 1.08
C ASP A 44 -7.11 -12.45 -0.37
N SER A 45 -6.99 -13.70 -0.84
CA SER A 45 -7.44 -14.08 -2.18
C SER A 45 -8.95 -13.97 -2.39
N GLU A 46 -9.73 -13.94 -1.31
CA GLU A 46 -11.20 -13.79 -1.34
C GLU A 46 -11.64 -12.32 -1.14
N GLY A 47 -10.68 -11.39 -1.04
CA GLY A 47 -10.95 -9.97 -0.85
C GLY A 47 -11.30 -9.58 0.59
N ILE A 48 -11.03 -10.44 1.58
CA ILE A 48 -11.25 -10.15 3.00
C ILE A 48 -10.02 -9.42 3.56
N PHE A 49 -10.28 -8.29 4.21
CA PHE A 49 -9.28 -7.53 4.94
C PHE A 49 -9.27 -7.90 6.41
N TYR A 50 -8.08 -7.90 7.02
CA TYR A 50 -7.87 -8.25 8.41
C TYR A 50 -7.13 -7.14 9.15
N GLY A 51 -7.73 -6.66 10.25
CA GLY A 51 -7.23 -5.54 11.04
C GLY A 51 -6.76 -6.00 12.41
N TYR A 52 -5.57 -5.57 12.80
CA TYR A 52 -5.02 -5.78 14.13
C TYR A 52 -5.33 -4.59 15.03
N ALA A 53 -5.85 -4.87 16.21
CA ALA A 53 -5.90 -3.94 17.32
C ALA A 53 -4.85 -4.35 18.36
N PRO A 54 -3.97 -3.45 18.81
CA PRO A 54 -3.01 -3.80 19.85
C PRO A 54 -3.70 -4.23 21.15
N PRO A 55 -3.07 -5.13 21.93
CA PRO A 55 -3.62 -5.59 23.19
C PRO A 55 -3.84 -4.47 24.19
N LEU A 56 -4.84 -4.63 25.07
CA LEU A 56 -5.06 -3.75 26.21
C LEU A 56 -4.55 -4.34 27.52
N GLY A 57 -3.71 -3.57 28.22
CA GLY A 57 -3.27 -3.84 29.58
C GLY A 57 -2.44 -5.12 29.74
N GLY A 58 -2.11 -5.47 30.99
CA GLY A 58 -1.32 -6.68 31.29
C GLY A 58 -2.02 -8.00 30.98
N SER A 59 -3.32 -7.97 30.67
CA SER A 59 -4.13 -9.13 30.27
C SER A 59 -4.18 -9.37 28.77
N SER A 60 -3.50 -8.52 27.97
CA SER A 60 -3.39 -8.63 26.52
C SER A 60 -4.72 -8.80 25.77
N SER A 61 -5.79 -8.18 26.25
CA SER A 61 -7.15 -8.49 25.77
C SER A 61 -7.47 -7.81 24.43
N PRO A 62 -8.07 -8.52 23.45
CA PRO A 62 -8.52 -7.94 22.18
C PRO A 62 -9.81 -7.11 22.36
N PRO A 63 -10.21 -6.31 21.35
CA PRO A 63 -11.56 -5.74 21.29
C PRO A 63 -12.61 -6.84 21.15
N MET A 64 -13.50 -6.93 22.13
CA MET A 64 -14.56 -7.92 22.18
C MET A 64 -15.89 -7.24 22.58
N PRO A 65 -16.57 -6.55 21.65
CA PRO A 65 -17.90 -6.02 21.93
C PRO A 65 -18.92 -7.17 22.04
N GLU A 66 -20.02 -6.93 22.74
CA GLU A 66 -21.08 -7.94 22.94
C GLU A 66 -21.70 -8.38 21.61
N ASP A 67 -21.97 -7.41 20.74
CA ASP A 67 -22.41 -7.65 19.36
C ASP A 67 -21.24 -7.37 18.40
N PRO A 68 -20.61 -8.41 17.83
CA PRO A 68 -19.38 -8.27 17.05
C PRO A 68 -19.58 -7.76 15.62
N ALA A 69 -20.81 -7.74 15.09
CA ALA A 69 -21.03 -7.54 13.65
C ALA A 69 -21.52 -6.13 13.28
N GLY A 70 -21.22 -5.72 12.04
CA GLY A 70 -21.77 -4.49 11.43
C GLY A 70 -21.14 -3.20 11.96
N TRP A 71 -19.85 -3.22 12.28
CA TRP A 71 -19.15 -2.06 12.80
C TRP A 71 -18.53 -1.21 11.70
N LEU A 72 -18.56 0.11 11.88
CA LEU A 72 -17.61 1.02 11.23
C LEU A 72 -16.38 1.15 12.12
N VAL A 73 -15.24 0.66 11.67
CA VAL A 73 -14.00 0.64 12.46
C VAL A 73 -12.98 1.56 11.82
N PHE A 74 -12.65 2.65 12.52
CA PHE A 74 -11.61 3.57 12.09
C PHE A 74 -10.24 3.15 12.61
N PHE A 75 -9.23 3.16 11.74
CA PHE A 75 -7.84 2.99 12.14
C PHE A 75 -7.15 4.34 12.14
N VAL A 76 -6.57 4.69 13.27
CA VAL A 76 -5.76 5.90 13.43
C VAL A 76 -4.36 5.54 13.87
N SER A 77 -3.39 6.38 13.51
CA SER A 77 -2.01 6.12 13.87
C SER A 77 -1.24 7.41 14.13
N LYS A 78 -0.25 7.33 15.01
CA LYS A 78 0.67 8.44 15.26
C LYS A 78 1.73 8.47 14.16
N LYS A 79 1.70 9.52 13.33
CA LYS A 79 2.73 9.73 12.32
C LYS A 79 4.08 10.04 13.00
N PRO A 80 5.16 9.31 12.67
CA PRO A 80 6.48 9.57 13.25
C PRO A 80 6.91 11.04 13.12
N GLY A 81 7.41 11.61 14.22
CA GLY A 81 7.85 13.02 14.27
C GLY A 81 6.72 14.06 14.18
N LYS A 82 5.45 13.65 14.22
CA LYS A 82 4.30 14.56 14.26
C LYS A 82 3.45 14.27 15.50
N ALA A 83 2.85 15.32 16.04
CA ALA A 83 1.94 15.20 17.18
C ALA A 83 0.54 14.76 16.70
N GLY A 84 -0.17 14.06 17.59
CA GLY A 84 -1.54 13.58 17.40
C GLY A 84 -1.68 12.38 16.47
N LEU A 85 -2.93 12.01 16.21
CA LEU A 85 -3.29 10.81 15.46
C LEU A 85 -3.87 11.19 14.10
N TYR A 86 -3.59 10.36 13.10
CA TYR A 86 -4.02 10.56 11.72
C TYR A 86 -4.87 9.38 11.30
N LEU A 87 -5.96 9.64 10.57
CA LEU A 87 -6.79 8.59 9.98
C LEU A 87 -5.98 7.88 8.88
N VAL A 88 -5.76 6.57 9.04
CA VAL A 88 -5.00 5.74 8.09
C VAL A 88 -5.89 4.83 7.25
N GLY A 89 -7.13 4.63 7.66
CA GLY A 89 -8.12 3.83 6.95
C GLY A 89 -9.31 3.48 7.81
N TRP A 90 -10.28 2.78 7.22
CA TRP A 90 -11.45 2.31 7.94
C TRP A 90 -12.04 1.06 7.29
N TYR A 91 -12.75 0.27 8.08
CA TYR A 91 -13.53 -0.88 7.64
C TYR A 91 -15.01 -0.59 7.86
N GLU A 92 -15.84 -0.95 6.90
CA GLU A 92 -17.31 -0.89 6.96
C GLU A 92 -17.88 -2.29 7.09
N ASP A 93 -19.05 -2.40 7.72
CA ASP A 93 -19.74 -3.68 7.97
C ASP A 93 -18.80 -4.75 8.57
N ALA A 94 -17.87 -4.31 9.43
CA ALA A 94 -16.80 -5.14 9.96
C ALA A 94 -17.29 -6.05 11.09
N ASN A 95 -16.60 -7.18 11.24
CA ASN A 95 -16.78 -8.12 12.34
C ASN A 95 -15.58 -8.07 13.29
N PHE A 96 -15.83 -8.04 14.60
CA PHE A 96 -14.81 -8.27 15.61
C PHE A 96 -14.65 -9.77 15.89
N GLU A 97 -13.42 -10.26 15.84
CA GLU A 97 -13.09 -11.63 16.18
C GLU A 97 -13.06 -11.84 17.69
N ARG A 98 -13.24 -13.09 18.15
CA ARG A 98 -13.24 -13.42 19.59
C ARG A 98 -11.83 -13.50 20.20
N GLY A 99 -10.80 -13.31 19.38
CA GLY A 99 -9.40 -13.50 19.72
C GLY A 99 -8.47 -12.84 18.69
N TYR A 100 -7.18 -13.12 18.81
CA TYR A 100 -6.20 -12.86 17.76
C TYR A 100 -6.18 -14.04 16.81
N GLU A 101 -6.99 -13.96 15.75
CA GLU A 101 -7.16 -15.04 14.79
C GLU A 101 -6.17 -14.92 13.64
N THR A 102 -5.64 -16.06 13.21
CA THR A 102 -4.77 -16.11 12.03
C THR A 102 -5.62 -16.06 10.77
N ARG A 103 -5.23 -15.24 9.79
CA ARG A 103 -5.91 -15.19 8.49
C ARG A 103 -5.71 -16.48 7.67
N PRO A 104 -6.68 -16.89 6.82
CA PRO A 104 -6.64 -18.16 6.09
C PRO A 104 -5.40 -18.36 5.18
N ASP A 105 -4.83 -17.27 4.67
CA ASP A 105 -3.68 -17.26 3.76
C ASP A 105 -2.36 -16.84 4.45
N ALA A 106 -2.29 -16.95 5.79
CA ALA A 106 -1.10 -16.57 6.56
C ALA A 106 0.20 -17.26 6.11
N ASP A 107 0.12 -18.45 5.50
CA ASP A 107 1.29 -19.16 4.95
C ASP A 107 1.93 -18.45 3.74
N LYS A 108 1.23 -17.49 3.13
CA LYS A 108 1.76 -16.66 2.04
C LYS A 108 2.41 -15.37 2.55
N LEU A 109 2.29 -15.09 3.85
CA LEU A 109 2.91 -13.94 4.49
C LEU A 109 4.25 -14.33 5.12
N GLU A 110 5.08 -13.34 5.37
CA GLU A 110 6.25 -13.53 6.22
C GLU A 110 5.82 -13.92 7.66
N LEU A 111 6.76 -14.46 8.43
CA LEU A 111 6.54 -14.70 9.86
C LEU A 111 6.74 -13.40 10.64
N ASP A 112 6.12 -13.33 11.83
CA ASP A 112 6.38 -12.24 12.77
C ASP A 112 7.81 -12.35 13.36
N SER A 113 8.16 -11.40 14.23
CA SER A 113 9.50 -11.35 14.85
C SER A 113 9.83 -12.54 15.75
N ASP A 114 8.83 -13.27 16.24
CA ASP A 114 8.98 -14.44 17.10
C ASP A 114 8.86 -15.74 16.29
N GLY A 115 8.79 -15.65 14.95
CA GLY A 115 8.61 -16.80 14.05
C GLY A 115 7.17 -17.32 14.00
N GLY A 116 6.22 -16.57 14.57
CA GLY A 116 4.80 -16.86 14.57
C GLY A 116 4.04 -16.31 13.35
N ARG A 117 2.75 -16.62 13.29
CA ARG A 117 1.84 -16.08 12.27
C ARG A 117 1.14 -14.83 12.81
N PHE A 118 0.84 -13.89 11.93
CA PHE A 118 0.10 -12.69 12.30
C PHE A 118 -1.34 -13.00 12.74
N GLY A 119 -1.68 -12.60 13.95
CA GLY A 119 -3.05 -12.57 14.45
C GLY A 119 -3.77 -11.23 14.22
N TYR A 120 -5.08 -11.27 14.01
CA TYR A 120 -5.96 -10.13 13.73
C TYR A 120 -7.24 -10.21 14.57
N THR A 121 -7.88 -9.06 14.80
CA THR A 121 -9.05 -8.96 15.69
C THR A 121 -10.28 -8.38 15.00
N VAL A 122 -10.15 -7.96 13.74
CA VAL A 122 -11.23 -7.40 12.93
C VAL A 122 -11.15 -7.95 11.52
N SER A 123 -12.28 -8.28 10.90
CA SER A 123 -12.36 -8.65 9.49
C SER A 123 -13.44 -7.85 8.75
N SER A 124 -13.26 -7.62 7.44
CA SER A 124 -14.28 -7.01 6.58
C SER A 124 -14.00 -7.24 5.09
N HIS A 125 -15.05 -7.34 4.27
CA HIS A 125 -14.95 -7.26 2.81
C HIS A 125 -14.87 -5.81 2.28
N ASN A 126 -15.19 -4.81 3.11
CA ASN A 126 -15.26 -3.41 2.73
C ASN A 126 -14.29 -2.60 3.58
N ALA A 127 -13.04 -2.54 3.13
CA ALA A 127 -12.00 -1.72 3.74
C ALA A 127 -11.53 -0.61 2.79
N ARG A 128 -11.14 0.52 3.37
CA ARG A 128 -10.53 1.64 2.68
C ARG A 128 -9.25 2.03 3.38
N HIS A 129 -8.14 1.94 2.65
CA HIS A 129 -6.85 2.48 3.08
C HIS A 129 -6.75 3.95 2.67
N VAL A 130 -6.28 4.82 3.56
CA VAL A 130 -6.03 6.22 3.20
C VAL A 130 -4.61 6.33 2.64
N PRO A 131 -4.42 6.76 1.38
CA PRO A 131 -3.09 7.00 0.82
C PRO A 131 -2.30 8.01 1.65
N LEU A 132 -0.99 7.82 1.74
CA LEU A 132 -0.11 8.64 2.58
C LEU A 132 -0.28 10.15 2.36
N LEU A 133 -0.45 10.58 1.11
CA LEU A 133 -0.64 11.99 0.74
C LEU A 133 -1.95 12.57 1.27
N MET A 134 -2.99 11.74 1.44
CA MET A 134 -4.31 12.17 1.94
C MET A 134 -4.40 12.13 3.47
N ARG A 135 -3.40 11.57 4.17
CA ARG A 135 -3.32 11.53 5.65
C ARG A 135 -2.91 12.89 6.24
N LYS A 136 -3.66 13.94 5.90
CA LYS A 136 -3.38 15.34 6.30
C LYS A 136 -4.08 15.73 7.60
N ARG A 137 -5.21 15.07 7.89
CA ARG A 137 -6.11 15.45 8.99
C ARG A 137 -5.69 14.79 10.30
N LYS A 138 -5.54 15.61 11.34
CA LYS A 138 -5.20 15.21 12.70
C LYS A 138 -6.46 15.13 13.57
N VAL A 139 -6.55 14.11 14.41
CA VAL A 139 -7.48 14.02 15.55
C VAL A 139 -6.70 14.05 16.87
N ARG A 140 -7.35 14.51 17.94
CA ARG A 140 -6.76 14.51 19.28
C ARG A 140 -6.79 13.10 19.87
N GLY A 141 -5.65 12.62 20.36
CA GLY A 141 -5.53 11.29 20.97
C GLY A 141 -5.68 11.28 22.49
N ASP A 142 -5.90 12.43 23.13
CA ASP A 142 -5.73 12.62 24.58
C ASP A 142 -6.63 11.69 25.43
N ASN A 143 -7.79 11.32 24.90
CA ASN A 143 -8.73 10.39 25.52
C ASN A 143 -8.54 8.93 25.07
N LEU A 144 -7.79 8.70 23.99
CA LEU A 144 -7.43 7.38 23.49
C LEU A 144 -6.14 6.89 24.17
N LYS A 145 -6.20 6.77 25.51
CA LYS A 145 -5.11 6.25 26.35
C LYS A 145 -4.89 4.74 26.18
N ARG A 146 -5.58 4.13 25.21
CA ARG A 146 -5.76 2.69 25.00
C ARG A 146 -5.60 2.41 23.50
N SER A 147 -5.36 1.15 23.17
CA SER A 147 -5.20 0.65 21.80
C SER A 147 -6.50 0.72 20.97
N TYR A 148 -7.68 0.81 21.60
CA TYR A 148 -8.96 0.99 20.91
C TYR A 148 -10.03 1.62 21.83
N ALA A 149 -11.13 2.08 21.24
CA ALA A 149 -12.34 2.51 21.94
C ALA A 149 -13.61 2.34 21.09
N TYR A 150 -14.75 2.03 21.72
CA TYR A 150 -16.07 2.07 21.08
C TYR A 150 -16.62 3.49 21.17
N LEU A 151 -16.79 4.15 20.03
CA LEU A 151 -17.28 5.53 19.96
C LEU A 151 -18.81 5.61 19.91
N ARG A 152 -19.48 4.57 19.38
CA ARG A 152 -20.93 4.37 19.40
C ARG A 152 -21.25 2.87 19.45
N GLY A 153 -22.38 2.50 20.05
CA GLY A 153 -22.84 1.11 20.12
C GLY A 153 -22.15 0.26 21.19
N GLY A 154 -21.29 0.87 22.02
CA GLY A 154 -20.81 0.29 23.28
C GLY A 154 -21.55 0.86 24.48
N ASN A 155 -21.11 0.48 25.68
CA ASN A 155 -21.75 0.89 26.95
C ASN A 155 -21.41 2.33 27.41
N ASP A 156 -20.46 2.99 26.73
CA ASP A 156 -19.97 4.31 27.10
C ASP A 156 -20.50 5.40 26.14
N ASP A 157 -21.03 6.50 26.68
CA ASP A 157 -21.66 7.59 25.89
C ASP A 157 -21.04 8.99 26.14
N ASP A 158 -19.75 9.01 26.50
CA ASP A 158 -19.02 10.24 26.83
C ASP A 158 -19.01 11.27 25.67
N ALA A 159 -19.01 12.56 26.01
CA ALA A 159 -19.01 13.65 25.02
C ALA A 159 -17.84 13.56 24.02
N TRP A 160 -16.65 13.14 24.47
CA TRP A 160 -15.48 13.00 23.59
C TRP A 160 -15.65 11.90 22.54
N ARG A 161 -16.41 10.85 22.84
CA ARG A 161 -16.69 9.75 21.90
C ARG A 161 -17.59 10.23 20.77
N LYS A 162 -18.62 11.00 21.12
CA LYS A 162 -19.53 11.64 20.16
C LYS A 162 -18.78 12.59 19.24
N ASP A 163 -17.95 13.46 19.81
CA ASP A 163 -17.11 14.41 19.06
C ASP A 163 -16.10 13.67 18.15
N MET A 164 -15.38 12.68 18.67
CA MET A 164 -14.45 11.87 17.88
C MET A 164 -15.14 11.16 16.71
N ALA A 165 -16.29 10.51 16.96
CA ALA A 165 -17.07 9.86 15.91
C ALA A 165 -17.50 10.84 14.81
N GLN A 166 -17.96 12.03 15.20
CA GLN A 166 -18.35 13.07 14.23
C GLN A 166 -17.16 13.56 13.41
N GLN A 167 -16.00 13.80 14.03
CA GLN A 167 -14.79 14.22 13.34
C GLN A 167 -14.31 13.16 12.34
N LEU A 168 -14.26 11.89 12.74
CA LEU A 168 -13.83 10.80 11.86
C LEU A 168 -14.81 10.56 10.70
N LEU A 169 -16.11 10.62 10.95
CA LEU A 169 -17.13 10.55 9.89
C LEU A 169 -16.99 11.72 8.90
N ARG A 170 -16.72 12.93 9.39
CA ARG A 170 -16.45 14.08 8.53
C ARG A 170 -15.23 13.84 7.65
N TYR A 171 -14.11 13.42 8.23
CA TYR A 171 -12.88 13.13 7.47
C TYR A 171 -13.06 11.98 6.48
N ARG A 172 -13.78 10.91 6.84
CA ARG A 172 -14.17 9.85 5.90
C ARG A 172 -14.91 10.43 4.69
N ASN A 173 -15.90 11.27 4.93
CA ASN A 173 -16.70 11.85 3.86
C ASN A 173 -15.90 12.84 2.99
N GLU A 174 -15.01 13.64 3.60
CA GLU A 174 -14.05 14.49 2.86
C GLU A 174 -13.17 13.63 1.95
N ILE A 175 -12.56 12.56 2.48
CA ILE A 175 -11.69 11.65 1.72
C ILE A 175 -12.47 10.92 0.61
N LEU A 176 -13.70 10.46 0.88
CA LEU A 176 -14.55 9.83 -0.14
C LEU A 176 -14.94 10.83 -1.23
N ALA A 177 -15.21 12.09 -0.87
CA ALA A 177 -15.46 13.15 -1.84
C ALA A 177 -14.21 13.44 -2.67
N GLU A 178 -13.02 13.45 -2.07
CA GLU A 178 -11.76 13.55 -2.81
C GLU A 178 -11.55 12.36 -3.75
N PHE A 179 -11.84 11.13 -3.32
CA PHE A 179 -11.81 9.96 -4.22
C PHE A 179 -12.80 10.10 -5.38
N THR A 180 -14.03 10.52 -5.10
CA THR A 180 -15.07 10.68 -6.12
C THR A 180 -14.76 11.84 -7.08
N ALA A 181 -14.17 12.93 -6.57
CA ALA A 181 -13.74 14.07 -7.37
C ALA A 181 -12.55 13.71 -8.27
N VAL A 182 -11.65 12.83 -7.82
CA VAL A 182 -10.59 12.25 -8.67
C VAL A 182 -11.20 11.34 -9.75
N GLU A 183 -12.30 10.65 -9.47
CA GLU A 183 -13.00 9.81 -10.46
C GLU A 183 -13.83 10.62 -11.48
N GLN A 184 -14.27 11.84 -11.14
CA GLN A 184 -15.14 12.68 -11.99
C GLN A 184 -14.43 13.90 -12.60
N GLY A 185 -13.27 14.31 -12.07
CA GLY A 185 -12.53 15.51 -12.44
C GLY A 185 -11.20 15.19 -13.12
N ASP A 186 -11.25 15.05 -14.44
CA ASP A 186 -10.07 15.08 -15.29
C ASP A 186 -9.70 16.55 -15.53
N THR A 187 -8.68 17.05 -14.83
CA THR A 187 -7.70 18.08 -15.23
C THR A 187 -6.89 18.55 -14.01
N GLU A 188 -5.56 18.38 -14.09
CA GLU A 188 -4.51 18.87 -13.16
C GLU A 188 -4.20 18.07 -11.88
N ALA A 189 -3.17 17.22 -12.03
CA ALA A 189 -2.05 17.00 -11.10
C ALA A 189 -2.35 16.91 -9.58
N ASN A 190 -3.06 15.86 -9.17
CA ASN A 190 -2.75 15.19 -7.90
C ASN A 190 -2.81 13.68 -8.13
N VAL A 191 -1.64 13.12 -8.46
CA VAL A 191 -1.42 11.70 -8.67
C VAL A 191 -1.83 10.94 -7.41
N THR A 192 -3.06 10.43 -7.40
CA THR A 192 -3.56 9.56 -6.35
C THR A 192 -3.85 8.21 -7.00
N PHE A 193 -2.94 7.27 -6.81
CA PHE A 193 -3.09 5.93 -7.39
C PHE A 193 -4.27 5.19 -6.77
N CYS A 194 -4.87 4.31 -7.58
CA CYS A 194 -6.00 3.46 -7.24
C CYS A 194 -5.85 2.77 -5.87
N VAL A 195 -6.76 3.04 -4.94
CA VAL A 195 -6.71 2.52 -3.56
C VAL A 195 -7.15 1.05 -3.47
N ASP A 196 -7.92 0.58 -4.45
CA ASP A 196 -8.40 -0.79 -4.55
C ASP A 196 -7.25 -1.73 -5.00
N ALA A 197 -6.90 -2.69 -4.13
CA ALA A 197 -5.85 -3.66 -4.37
C ALA A 197 -6.18 -4.62 -5.53
N THR A 198 -7.44 -5.05 -5.65
CA THR A 198 -7.91 -5.92 -6.74
C THR A 198 -7.80 -5.18 -8.07
N ARG A 199 -8.22 -3.92 -8.10
CA ARG A 199 -8.09 -3.09 -9.30
C ARG A 199 -6.64 -2.75 -9.64
N ARG A 200 -5.78 -2.49 -8.65
CA ARG A 200 -4.33 -2.31 -8.87
C ARG A 200 -3.72 -3.55 -9.47
N LYS A 201 -4.01 -4.73 -8.91
CA LYS A 201 -3.54 -5.99 -9.46
C LYS A 201 -4.04 -6.21 -10.89
N LEU A 202 -5.30 -5.90 -11.17
CA LEU A 202 -5.85 -5.97 -12.53
C LEU A 202 -5.11 -5.02 -13.49
N ILE A 203 -4.77 -3.80 -13.05
CA ILE A 203 -3.98 -2.83 -13.81
C ILE A 203 -2.56 -3.36 -14.07
N GLU A 204 -1.90 -3.90 -13.06
CA GLU A 204 -0.54 -4.45 -13.15
C GLU A 204 -0.51 -5.67 -14.09
N ASP A 205 -1.37 -6.65 -13.87
CA ASP A 205 -1.48 -7.86 -14.68
C ASP A 205 -1.78 -7.48 -16.14
N ARG A 206 -2.69 -6.52 -16.36
CA ARG A 206 -3.02 -6.05 -17.71
C ARG A 206 -1.87 -5.30 -18.38
N ALA A 207 -1.15 -4.45 -17.65
CA ALA A 207 0.02 -3.75 -18.16
C ALA A 207 1.11 -4.74 -18.59
N VAL A 208 1.37 -5.77 -17.78
CA VAL A 208 2.32 -6.85 -18.11
C VAL A 208 1.93 -7.57 -19.40
N GLU A 209 0.66 -7.95 -19.55
CA GLU A 209 0.16 -8.56 -20.78
C GLU A 209 0.39 -7.67 -22.01
N ILE A 210 0.08 -6.38 -21.91
CA ILE A 210 0.25 -5.41 -23.00
C ILE A 210 1.72 -5.29 -23.39
N VAL A 211 2.64 -5.25 -22.42
CA VAL A 211 4.08 -5.19 -22.70
C VAL A 211 4.59 -6.49 -23.33
N LYS A 212 4.12 -7.65 -22.87
CA LYS A 212 4.43 -8.94 -23.51
C LYS A 212 3.98 -8.97 -24.97
N GLN A 213 2.78 -8.45 -25.26
CA GLN A 213 2.26 -8.34 -26.63
C GLN A 213 3.08 -7.36 -27.47
N HIS A 214 3.48 -6.21 -26.91
CA HIS A 214 4.32 -5.23 -27.60
C HIS A 214 5.66 -5.83 -28.05
N TYR A 215 6.24 -6.71 -27.24
CA TYR A 215 7.49 -7.41 -27.54
C TYR A 215 7.30 -8.86 -28.00
N ALA A 216 6.17 -9.22 -28.62
CA ALA A 216 5.85 -10.60 -29.02
C ALA A 216 6.89 -11.30 -29.93
N LYS A 217 7.81 -10.55 -30.55
CA LYS A 217 8.94 -11.10 -31.34
C LYS A 217 10.11 -11.63 -30.49
N TRP A 218 10.10 -11.35 -29.18
CA TRP A 218 11.10 -11.80 -28.23
C TRP A 218 10.54 -12.96 -27.40
N THR A 219 11.42 -13.86 -26.94
CA THR A 219 11.06 -14.83 -25.91
C THR A 219 10.97 -14.09 -24.57
N CYS A 220 9.88 -14.27 -23.83
CA CYS A 220 9.64 -13.58 -22.57
C CYS A 220 9.64 -14.54 -21.37
N GLU A 221 10.27 -14.12 -20.28
CA GLU A 221 10.21 -14.75 -18.96
C GLU A 221 9.78 -13.70 -17.92
N SER A 222 8.87 -14.04 -17.01
CA SER A 222 8.51 -13.17 -15.88
C SER A 222 9.54 -13.34 -14.76
N LYS A 223 9.95 -12.20 -14.19
CA LYS A 223 10.95 -12.02 -13.12
C LYS A 223 10.40 -11.22 -11.94
N GLU A 224 9.10 -10.94 -11.93
CA GLU A 224 8.38 -10.18 -10.89
C GLU A 224 8.64 -10.75 -9.49
N ALA A 225 8.61 -12.07 -9.34
CA ALA A 225 8.84 -12.76 -8.07
C ALA A 225 10.31 -12.69 -7.57
N ASP A 226 11.27 -12.51 -8.49
CA ASP A 226 12.71 -12.52 -8.18
C ASP A 226 13.17 -11.19 -7.55
N LYS A 227 12.32 -10.15 -7.60
CA LYS A 227 12.58 -8.80 -7.08
C LYS A 227 13.93 -8.25 -7.57
N CYS A 228 14.34 -8.55 -8.79
CA CYS A 228 15.70 -8.27 -9.28
C CYS A 228 15.89 -6.86 -9.88
N GLY A 229 14.86 -6.00 -9.78
CA GLY A 229 14.88 -4.60 -10.25
C GLY A 229 14.30 -4.41 -11.66
N TYR A 230 13.64 -5.44 -12.20
CA TYR A 230 12.85 -5.43 -13.43
C TYR A 230 11.82 -6.58 -13.36
N ASP A 231 10.73 -6.46 -14.11
CA ASP A 231 9.62 -7.43 -14.09
C ASP A 231 9.73 -8.50 -15.18
N LEU A 232 10.22 -8.13 -16.37
CA LEU A 232 10.24 -9.01 -17.53
C LEU A 232 11.64 -9.12 -18.14
N LEU A 233 12.07 -10.35 -18.42
CA LEU A 233 13.24 -10.65 -19.23
C LEU A 233 12.81 -11.03 -20.64
N PHE A 234 13.30 -10.30 -21.63
CA PHE A 234 13.14 -10.62 -23.03
C PHE A 234 14.47 -11.06 -23.62
N SER A 235 14.46 -12.12 -24.43
CA SER A 235 15.65 -12.63 -25.11
C SER A 235 15.39 -12.98 -26.58
N LYS A 236 16.45 -12.88 -27.39
CA LYS A 236 16.47 -13.37 -28.79
C LYS A 236 17.36 -14.60 -28.92
N LYS A 237 17.15 -15.36 -29.99
CA LYS A 237 18.06 -16.45 -30.41
C LYS A 237 19.50 -15.97 -30.67
N THR A 238 19.70 -14.68 -30.97
CA THR A 238 21.04 -14.07 -31.13
C THR A 238 21.80 -13.94 -29.81
N GLY A 239 21.12 -14.12 -28.67
CA GLY A 239 21.65 -13.93 -27.33
C GLY A 239 21.43 -12.53 -26.75
N GLU A 240 20.88 -11.59 -27.54
CA GLU A 240 20.48 -10.27 -27.02
C GLU A 240 19.45 -10.43 -25.89
N VAL A 241 19.63 -9.65 -24.82
CA VAL A 241 18.75 -9.64 -23.65
C VAL A 241 18.27 -8.22 -23.37
N MET A 242 17.01 -8.10 -22.96
CA MET A 242 16.38 -6.85 -22.54
C MET A 242 15.60 -7.08 -21.25
N HIS A 243 15.86 -6.24 -20.26
CA HIS A 243 15.19 -6.20 -18.97
C HIS A 243 14.20 -5.05 -18.99
N VAL A 244 12.94 -5.33 -18.67
CA VAL A 244 11.85 -4.35 -18.72
C VAL A 244 11.18 -4.27 -17.36
N GLU A 245 11.18 -3.08 -16.78
CA GLU A 245 10.33 -2.71 -15.64
C GLU A 245 8.97 -2.24 -16.18
N VAL A 246 7.87 -2.76 -15.63
CA VAL A 246 6.51 -2.48 -16.11
C VAL A 246 5.73 -1.70 -15.06
N LYS A 247 5.16 -0.56 -15.46
CA LYS A 247 4.30 0.26 -14.60
C LYS A 247 2.95 0.47 -15.26
N GLY A 248 1.90 -0.08 -14.68
CA GLY A 248 0.52 0.18 -15.09
C GLY A 248 -0.09 1.35 -14.32
N THR A 249 -0.89 2.19 -14.99
CA THR A 249 -1.70 3.21 -14.32
C THR A 249 -3.11 3.30 -14.91
N SER A 250 -4.06 3.78 -14.11
CA SER A 250 -5.41 4.13 -14.56
C SER A 250 -5.50 5.55 -15.12
N LEU A 251 -4.43 6.35 -15.01
CA LEU A 251 -4.41 7.71 -15.54
C LEU A 251 -4.18 7.69 -17.05
N PRO A 252 -4.75 8.65 -17.81
CA PRO A 252 -4.57 8.75 -19.26
C PRO A 252 -3.13 9.09 -19.66
N ASP A 253 -2.39 9.76 -18.77
CA ASP A 253 -0.99 10.12 -18.97
C ASP A 253 -0.03 9.17 -18.21
N PRO A 254 1.17 8.89 -18.75
CA PRO A 254 2.19 8.11 -18.05
C PRO A 254 2.53 8.70 -16.68
N CYS A 255 2.32 7.92 -15.63
CA CYS A 255 2.69 8.28 -14.26
C CYS A 255 2.94 7.00 -13.45
N PHE A 256 3.98 6.98 -12.62
CA PHE A 256 4.40 5.79 -11.89
C PHE A 256 5.17 6.13 -10.61
N PHE A 257 5.26 5.15 -9.72
CA PHE A 257 6.29 5.10 -8.68
C PHE A 257 7.38 4.11 -9.09
N ILE A 258 8.62 4.41 -8.71
CA ILE A 258 9.76 3.52 -8.89
C ILE A 258 10.49 3.37 -7.56
N THR A 259 10.87 2.15 -7.18
CA THR A 259 11.62 1.91 -5.95
C THR A 259 13.10 2.29 -6.13
N GLU A 260 13.81 2.51 -5.02
CA GLU A 260 15.27 2.77 -5.06
C GLU A 260 16.02 1.62 -5.74
N LYS A 261 15.58 0.37 -5.52
CA LYS A 261 16.17 -0.82 -6.13
C LYS A 261 16.00 -0.84 -7.64
N GLU A 262 14.77 -0.60 -8.12
CA GLU A 262 14.46 -0.49 -9.56
C GLU A 262 15.26 0.65 -10.21
N ARG A 263 15.29 1.83 -9.59
CA ARG A 263 16.04 2.99 -10.09
C ARG A 263 17.54 2.73 -10.15
N SER A 264 18.11 2.15 -9.10
CA SER A 264 19.54 1.81 -9.05
C SER A 264 19.91 0.76 -10.10
N TYR A 265 19.01 -0.21 -10.34
CA TYR A 265 19.19 -1.22 -11.38
C TYR A 265 19.19 -0.58 -12.78
N ALA A 266 18.24 0.32 -13.03
CA ALA A 266 18.13 1.07 -14.27
C ALA A 266 19.40 1.90 -14.54
N GLU A 267 19.86 2.64 -13.53
CA GLU A 267 21.05 3.49 -13.61
C GLU A 267 22.31 2.68 -13.93
N LYS A 268 22.49 1.51 -13.30
CA LYS A 268 23.61 0.60 -13.59
C LYS A 268 23.66 0.17 -15.07
N HIS A 269 22.52 0.13 -15.75
CA HIS A 269 22.40 -0.28 -17.14
C HIS A 269 22.20 0.89 -18.13
N SER A 270 22.20 2.14 -17.63
CA SER A 270 22.02 3.37 -18.42
C SER A 270 22.97 3.50 -19.61
N HIS A 271 24.22 3.06 -19.46
CA HIS A 271 25.24 3.14 -20.51
C HIS A 271 24.98 2.20 -21.70
N ASN A 272 24.01 1.30 -21.56
CA ASN A 272 23.69 0.25 -22.52
C ASN A 272 22.19 0.19 -22.84
N ASP A 273 21.45 1.28 -22.64
CA ASP A 273 19.98 1.31 -22.76
C ASP A 273 19.46 1.59 -24.18
N THR A 274 20.33 1.99 -25.12
CA THR A 274 19.97 2.37 -26.50
C THR A 274 20.23 1.29 -27.55
N ARG A 275 21.27 0.47 -27.39
CA ARG A 275 21.63 -0.59 -28.36
C ARG A 275 22.25 -1.79 -27.65
N ALA A 276 21.95 -2.99 -28.14
CA ALA A 276 22.54 -4.22 -27.63
C ALA A 276 24.05 -4.22 -27.88
N ARG A 277 24.83 -4.65 -26.88
CA ARG A 277 26.30 -4.74 -26.96
C ARG A 277 26.80 -5.97 -26.24
N GLN A 278 27.88 -6.54 -26.74
CA GLN A 278 28.62 -7.59 -26.04
C GLN A 278 29.73 -6.98 -25.17
N ALA A 279 30.00 -7.61 -24.04
CA ALA A 279 31.18 -7.37 -23.24
C ALA A 279 32.41 -8.03 -23.88
N ARG A 280 33.60 -7.74 -23.33
CA ARG A 280 34.87 -8.29 -23.84
C ARG A 280 34.96 -9.82 -23.76
N ASP A 281 34.17 -10.44 -22.90
CA ASP A 281 34.05 -11.89 -22.74
C ASP A 281 33.01 -12.52 -23.69
N GLY A 282 32.47 -11.73 -24.63
CA GLY A 282 31.46 -12.18 -25.61
C GLY A 282 30.04 -12.24 -25.06
N LYS A 283 29.82 -12.00 -23.76
CA LYS A 283 28.47 -12.02 -23.17
C LYS A 283 27.68 -10.78 -23.54
N TRP A 284 26.40 -10.95 -23.85
CA TRP A 284 25.51 -9.82 -24.10
C TRP A 284 25.25 -9.04 -22.81
N ARG A 285 25.37 -7.73 -22.90
CA ARG A 285 24.94 -6.81 -21.84
C ARG A 285 23.45 -6.53 -22.03
N PRO A 286 22.65 -6.60 -20.97
CA PRO A 286 21.22 -6.40 -21.09
C PRO A 286 20.92 -4.94 -21.44
N LEU A 287 19.93 -4.74 -22.32
CA LEU A 287 19.24 -3.46 -22.48
C LEU A 287 18.31 -3.27 -21.29
N TRP A 288 18.19 -2.05 -20.75
CA TRP A 288 17.15 -1.74 -19.77
C TRP A 288 16.11 -0.81 -20.38
N LYS A 289 14.82 -1.07 -20.10
CA LYS A 289 13.68 -0.23 -20.48
C LYS A 289 12.68 -0.10 -19.33
N LEU A 290 12.04 1.06 -19.26
CA LEU A 290 10.80 1.26 -18.53
C LEU A 290 9.63 1.21 -19.52
N ALA A 291 8.61 0.41 -19.22
CA ALA A 291 7.36 0.39 -19.96
C ALA A 291 6.23 0.91 -19.06
N VAL A 292 5.71 2.10 -19.36
CA VAL A 292 4.56 2.68 -18.65
C VAL A 292 3.30 2.50 -19.50
N VAL A 293 2.28 1.87 -18.94
CA VAL A 293 0.99 1.65 -19.61
C VAL A 293 -0.07 2.55 -18.97
N PRO A 294 -0.30 3.75 -19.51
CA PRO A 294 -1.42 4.58 -19.11
C PRO A 294 -2.76 3.96 -19.52
N ASP A 295 -3.80 4.30 -18.77
CA ASP A 295 -5.17 3.79 -18.89
C ASP A 295 -5.20 2.28 -19.20
N ALA A 296 -4.50 1.48 -18.38
CA ALA A 296 -4.22 0.07 -18.71
C ALA A 296 -5.48 -0.79 -18.93
N LEU A 297 -6.60 -0.42 -18.29
CA LEU A 297 -7.90 -1.09 -18.43
C LEU A 297 -8.83 -0.44 -19.47
N GLY A 298 -8.36 0.60 -20.14
CA GLY A 298 -9.08 1.32 -21.17
C GLY A 298 -9.32 0.49 -22.44
N LYS A 299 -9.99 1.11 -23.42
CA LYS A 299 -10.36 0.43 -24.67
C LYS A 299 -9.17 0.06 -25.55
N ASN A 300 -8.13 0.90 -25.58
CA ASN A 300 -6.94 0.73 -26.44
C ASN A 300 -5.65 1.18 -25.72
N PRO A 301 -5.26 0.51 -24.63
CA PRO A 301 -4.07 0.88 -23.88
C PRO A 301 -2.80 0.65 -24.71
N LYS A 302 -1.83 1.54 -24.61
CA LYS A 302 -0.56 1.45 -25.33
C LYS A 302 0.61 1.69 -24.38
N PRO A 303 1.67 0.86 -24.44
CA PRO A 303 2.84 1.08 -23.61
C PRO A 303 3.68 2.24 -24.18
N HIS A 304 4.12 3.12 -23.30
CA HIS A 304 5.16 4.09 -23.54
C HIS A 304 6.49 3.49 -23.06
N ILE A 305 7.46 3.39 -23.97
CA ILE A 305 8.75 2.78 -23.70
C ILE A 305 9.80 3.87 -23.54
N TYR A 306 10.55 3.82 -22.45
CA TYR A 306 11.62 4.75 -22.14
C TYR A 306 12.92 4.02 -21.88
N THR A 307 14.03 4.54 -22.39
CA THR A 307 15.35 4.24 -21.85
C THR A 307 15.56 4.95 -20.49
N PHE A 308 16.65 4.68 -19.78
CA PHE A 308 16.96 5.41 -18.54
C PHE A 308 17.17 6.90 -18.81
N ALA A 309 17.87 7.24 -19.89
CA ALA A 309 18.05 8.63 -20.31
C ALA A 309 16.72 9.30 -20.70
N GLU A 310 15.82 8.58 -21.37
CA GLU A 310 14.50 9.13 -21.72
C GLU A 310 13.60 9.29 -20.50
N MET A 311 13.61 8.34 -19.56
CA MET A 311 12.87 8.42 -18.31
C MET A 311 13.26 9.68 -17.52
N ASN A 312 14.56 9.92 -17.30
CA ASN A 312 15.03 11.10 -16.56
C ASN A 312 14.79 12.43 -17.29
N ARG A 313 14.59 12.42 -18.61
CA ARG A 313 14.20 13.63 -19.37
C ARG A 313 12.70 13.87 -19.36
N ALA A 314 11.91 12.80 -19.32
CA ALA A 314 10.46 12.87 -19.46
C ALA A 314 9.73 13.05 -18.13
N PHE A 315 10.34 12.67 -17.00
CA PHE A 315 9.70 12.66 -15.69
C PHE A 315 10.54 13.37 -14.63
N ASP A 316 9.88 14.20 -13.82
CA ASP A 316 10.44 14.72 -12.58
C ASP A 316 10.33 13.64 -11.48
N LEU A 317 11.46 13.01 -11.17
CA LEU A 317 11.53 11.93 -10.18
C LEU A 317 11.95 12.46 -8.81
N ASP A 318 10.97 12.90 -8.04
CA ASP A 318 11.16 13.24 -6.63
C ASP A 318 11.33 11.98 -5.77
N CYS A 319 12.20 12.07 -4.76
CA CYS A 319 12.40 10.95 -3.85
C CYS A 319 11.19 10.81 -2.92
N TYR A 320 10.44 9.74 -3.17
CA TYR A 320 9.24 9.38 -2.42
C TYR A 320 9.51 9.11 -0.93
N ALA A 321 10.72 8.67 -0.56
CA ALA A 321 11.12 8.53 0.84
C ALA A 321 12.65 8.63 1.03
N PHE A 322 13.06 9.35 2.08
CA PHE A 322 14.39 9.26 2.70
C PHE A 322 14.25 9.24 4.22
N ARG A 323 15.03 8.38 4.89
CA ARG A 323 15.03 8.24 6.36
C ARG A 323 16.41 8.55 6.93
N GLY A 324 16.53 9.66 7.65
CA GLY A 324 17.72 9.96 8.46
C GLY A 324 17.59 9.41 9.88
N LYS A 325 18.71 8.94 10.45
CA LYS A 325 18.88 8.62 11.88
C LYS A 325 20.10 9.41 12.41
N LEU A 326 20.18 9.60 13.72
CA LEU A 326 21.39 10.13 14.38
C LEU A 326 22.55 9.15 14.18
N LYS A 327 23.76 9.68 13.94
CA LYS A 327 24.98 8.88 14.05
C LYS A 327 25.26 8.74 15.54
N ASP A 328 25.34 7.51 16.03
CA ASP A 328 25.88 7.24 17.36
C ASP A 328 27.37 7.66 17.32
N ASN A 329 27.76 8.56 18.22
CA ASN A 329 29.17 8.96 18.39
C ASN A 329 29.94 7.91 19.18
#